data_AF-A0A7D9EME1-F1
#
_entry.id   AF-A0A7D9EME1-F1
#
_cell.length_a   1.000
_cell.length_b   1.000
_cell.length_c   1.000
_cell.angle_alpha   90.00
_cell.angle_beta   90.00
_cell.angle_gamma   90.00
#
_symmetry.space_group_name_H-M   'P 1'
#
loop_
_entity.id
_entity.type
_entity.pdbx_description
1 polymer ?
#
loop_
_entity_poly.entity_id
_entity_poly.type
_entity_poly.pdbx_seq_one_letter_code
_entity_poly.pdbx_strand_id
1 'polypeptide(L)'
;TSTISATAASRNIFSFVEIKVVKVENTKINTEMAHSNTKLKNTDTKIANVDTKLENMNTKQENMNTKLENMNTKQETMNTKIENLQANVEAKFEAVNNESPCQRIWEPRCLDTAVWCARICCWLLEYFDRWGKEIMLPALPYPVSEMATVKWAENVVIIVEGFNFERFSWQELPDMKQERYQATAVKSFSKTRKDVKHFHRTLKEACDKHDKTYYQKFKKWCDDYFFVKFRGERRGVGGIFFDDVDQPNQEEAFQFVKSCAQAVIPSYIPIVEKHMKDSYTAEQRRWQQLRRGRYVEFNLVYDRGTKFGLYTPGARIESILMSLPLTARWEYMHNPSPGSQEAKLMDVLKNPKDWV
;
A
#
# COMPACT_ATOMS: atom_id res chain seq x y z
N THR A 1 7.66 112.39 -28.39
CA THR A 1 6.76 111.76 -27.40
C THR A 1 5.88 110.72 -28.09
N SER A 2 6.47 109.63 -28.59
CA SER A 2 5.78 108.68 -29.51
C SER A 2 5.90 107.21 -29.11
N THR A 3 6.37 106.92 -27.88
CA THR A 3 6.81 105.56 -27.47
C THR A 3 5.90 104.85 -26.46
N ILE A 4 4.74 105.42 -26.10
CA ILE A 4 3.91 104.92 -24.96
C ILE A 4 2.60 104.24 -25.40
N SER A 5 2.09 104.50 -26.61
CA SER A 5 0.78 103.98 -27.06
C SER A 5 0.79 102.49 -27.46
N ALA A 6 1.89 102.00 -28.05
CA ALA A 6 1.96 100.61 -28.54
C ALA A 6 1.95 99.57 -27.40
N THR A 7 2.45 99.92 -26.21
CA THR A 7 2.71 99.00 -25.09
C THR A 7 1.45 98.56 -24.34
N ALA A 8 0.37 99.35 -24.36
CA ALA A 8 -0.89 99.02 -23.70
C ALA A 8 -1.75 98.07 -24.55
N ALA A 9 -1.88 98.36 -25.85
CA ALA A 9 -2.63 97.52 -26.79
C ALA A 9 -2.00 96.12 -26.94
N SER A 10 -0.67 96.06 -27.06
CA SER A 10 0.07 94.79 -27.11
C SER A 10 -0.11 93.96 -25.82
N ARG A 11 -0.03 94.57 -24.63
CA ARG A 11 -0.30 93.87 -23.35
C ARG A 11 -1.71 93.27 -23.28
N ASN A 12 -2.73 93.98 -23.76
CA ASN A 12 -4.11 93.45 -23.78
C ASN A 12 -4.30 92.32 -24.80
N ILE A 13 -3.58 92.35 -25.92
CA ILE A 13 -3.60 91.24 -26.89
C ILE A 13 -2.85 90.02 -26.32
N PHE A 14 -1.69 90.23 -25.70
CA PHE A 14 -0.92 89.17 -25.04
C PHE A 14 -1.75 88.47 -23.95
N SER A 15 -2.37 89.22 -23.02
CA SER A 15 -3.18 88.61 -21.94
C SER A 15 -4.41 87.86 -22.48
N PHE A 16 -5.04 88.33 -23.56
CA PHE A 16 -6.16 87.63 -24.18
C PHE A 16 -5.74 86.34 -24.92
N VAL A 17 -4.53 86.32 -25.49
CA VAL A 17 -3.92 85.11 -26.05
C VAL A 17 -3.54 84.13 -24.93
N GLU A 18 -2.92 84.60 -23.84
CA GLU A 18 -2.58 83.80 -22.65
C GLU A 18 -3.81 83.12 -22.06
N ILE A 19 -4.91 83.87 -21.84
CA ILE A 19 -6.18 83.33 -21.34
C ILE A 19 -6.78 82.28 -22.28
N LYS A 20 -6.61 82.43 -23.61
CA LYS A 20 -7.05 81.42 -24.58
C LYS A 20 -6.18 80.16 -24.53
N VAL A 21 -4.86 80.29 -24.45
CA VAL A 21 -3.93 79.15 -24.32
C VAL A 21 -4.23 78.37 -23.04
N VAL A 22 -4.35 79.05 -21.89
CA VAL A 22 -4.70 78.45 -20.61
C VAL A 22 -6.07 77.76 -20.65
N LYS A 23 -7.05 78.27 -21.40
CA LYS A 23 -8.35 77.59 -21.59
C LYS A 23 -8.22 76.30 -22.43
N VAL A 24 -7.39 76.30 -23.48
CA VAL A 24 -7.13 75.13 -24.33
C VAL A 24 -6.33 74.06 -23.57
N GLU A 25 -5.36 74.46 -22.76
CA GLU A 25 -4.61 73.54 -21.91
C GLU A 25 -5.51 72.93 -20.81
N ASN A 26 -6.35 73.73 -20.16
CA ASN A 26 -7.32 73.22 -19.19
C ASN A 26 -8.32 72.23 -19.81
N THR A 27 -8.84 72.46 -21.02
CA THR A 27 -9.74 71.49 -21.68
C THR A 27 -9.00 70.21 -22.09
N LYS A 28 -7.74 70.30 -22.51
CA LYS A 28 -6.88 69.13 -22.76
C LYS A 28 -6.65 68.32 -21.49
N ILE A 29 -6.22 68.96 -20.39
CA ILE A 29 -6.01 68.33 -19.08
C ILE A 29 -7.29 67.66 -18.57
N ASN A 30 -8.45 68.33 -18.68
CA ASN A 30 -9.75 67.74 -18.31
C ASN A 30 -10.09 66.48 -19.12
N THR A 31 -9.72 66.44 -20.40
CA THR A 31 -9.94 65.26 -21.26
C THR A 31 -8.98 64.12 -20.91
N GLU A 32 -7.71 64.42 -20.61
CA GLU A 32 -6.73 63.44 -20.13
C GLU A 32 -7.09 62.87 -18.74
N MET A 33 -7.63 63.70 -17.84
CA MET A 33 -8.18 63.24 -16.55
C MET A 33 -9.42 62.34 -16.75
N ALA A 34 -10.33 62.68 -17.66
CA ALA A 34 -11.49 61.85 -17.95
C ALA A 34 -11.09 60.47 -18.53
N HIS A 35 -10.09 60.43 -19.41
CA HIS A 35 -9.53 59.18 -19.94
C HIS A 35 -8.84 58.34 -18.85
N SER A 36 -8.09 59.00 -17.95
CA SER A 36 -7.41 58.36 -16.83
C SER A 36 -8.42 57.78 -15.81
N ASN A 37 -9.47 58.52 -15.47
CA ASN A 37 -10.58 58.03 -14.64
C ASN A 37 -11.29 56.82 -15.27
N THR A 38 -11.40 56.78 -16.61
CA THR A 38 -11.98 55.63 -17.32
C THR A 38 -11.06 54.40 -17.24
N LYS A 39 -9.74 54.59 -17.35
CA LYS A 39 -8.75 53.51 -17.16
C LYS A 39 -8.72 52.98 -15.72
N LEU A 40 -8.87 53.84 -14.72
CA LEU A 40 -8.97 53.45 -13.31
C LEU A 40 -10.19 52.54 -13.09
N LYS A 41 -11.40 52.97 -13.49
CA LYS A 41 -12.62 52.15 -13.40
C LYS A 41 -12.49 50.78 -14.10
N ASN A 42 -11.85 50.73 -15.25
CA ASN A 42 -11.57 49.47 -15.97
C ASN A 42 -10.56 48.58 -15.24
N THR A 43 -9.66 49.16 -14.44
CA THR A 43 -8.70 48.44 -13.60
C THR A 43 -9.37 47.93 -12.34
N ASP A 44 -10.18 48.75 -11.67
CA ASP A 44 -11.00 48.36 -10.50
C ASP A 44 -11.91 47.18 -10.85
N THR A 45 -12.56 47.22 -12.02
CA THR A 45 -13.40 46.13 -12.53
C THR A 45 -12.59 44.85 -12.77
N LYS A 46 -11.31 44.94 -13.17
CA LYS A 46 -10.44 43.76 -13.33
C LYS A 46 -9.98 43.21 -11.98
N ILE A 47 -9.69 44.07 -11.01
CA ILE A 47 -9.32 43.68 -9.65
C ILE A 47 -10.48 42.92 -9.00
N ALA A 48 -11.70 43.46 -9.04
CA ALA A 48 -12.90 42.78 -8.53
C ALA A 48 -13.10 41.38 -9.17
N ASN A 49 -12.87 41.24 -10.47
CA ASN A 49 -12.92 39.93 -11.16
C ASN A 49 -11.80 38.96 -10.74
N VAL A 50 -10.65 39.46 -10.29
CA VAL A 50 -9.57 38.64 -9.71
C VAL A 50 -9.92 38.24 -8.28
N ASP A 51 -10.48 39.14 -7.48
CA ASP A 51 -10.92 38.85 -6.11
C ASP A 51 -12.00 37.77 -6.10
N THR A 52 -13.02 37.87 -6.95
CA THR A 52 -14.04 36.81 -7.11
C THR A 52 -13.43 35.47 -7.54
N LYS A 53 -12.36 35.47 -8.36
CA LYS A 53 -11.65 34.22 -8.72
C LYS A 53 -10.85 33.66 -7.55
N LEU A 54 -10.21 34.51 -6.76
CA LEU A 54 -9.45 34.12 -5.57
C LEU A 54 -10.36 33.52 -4.51
N GLU A 55 -11.51 34.14 -4.27
CA GLU A 55 -12.56 33.65 -3.36
C GLU A 55 -13.07 32.27 -3.80
N ASN A 56 -13.41 32.09 -5.08
CA ASN A 56 -13.78 30.79 -5.65
C ASN A 56 -12.67 29.72 -5.53
N MET A 57 -11.39 30.10 -5.58
CA MET A 57 -10.27 29.18 -5.35
C MET A 57 -10.14 28.81 -3.87
N ASN A 58 -10.31 29.76 -2.96
CA ASN A 58 -10.32 29.52 -1.51
C ASN A 58 -11.44 28.54 -1.12
N THR A 59 -12.68 28.76 -1.61
CA THR A 59 -13.80 27.84 -1.35
C THR A 59 -13.53 26.44 -1.91
N LYS A 60 -12.84 26.31 -3.06
CA LYS A 60 -12.39 25.00 -3.57
C LYS A 60 -11.33 24.35 -2.68
N GLN A 61 -10.40 25.14 -2.14
CA GLN A 61 -9.36 24.67 -1.23
C GLN A 61 -9.95 24.19 0.11
N GLU A 62 -10.89 24.94 0.69
CA GLU A 62 -11.63 24.52 1.89
C GLU A 62 -12.37 23.20 1.66
N ASN A 63 -13.11 23.08 0.55
CA ASN A 63 -13.78 21.82 0.19
C ASN A 63 -12.81 20.64 0.03
N MET A 64 -11.59 20.87 -0.48
CA MET A 64 -10.55 19.83 -0.54
C MET A 64 -10.01 19.48 0.86
N ASN A 65 -9.78 20.47 1.73
CA ASN A 65 -9.35 20.24 3.12
C ASN A 65 -10.39 19.42 3.89
N THR A 66 -11.67 19.76 3.82
CA THR A 66 -12.75 18.98 4.44
C THR A 66 -12.87 17.58 3.84
N LYS A 67 -12.65 17.40 2.52
CA LYS A 67 -12.56 16.06 1.91
C LYS A 67 -11.37 15.26 2.47
N LEU A 68 -10.23 15.90 2.77
CA LEU A 68 -9.03 15.27 3.33
C LEU A 68 -9.21 14.86 4.79
N GLU A 69 -9.80 15.71 5.64
CA GLU A 69 -10.14 15.36 7.03
C GLU A 69 -11.10 14.17 7.11
N ASN A 70 -12.11 14.14 6.24
CA ASN A 70 -13.04 13.01 6.09
C ASN A 70 -12.38 11.72 5.56
N MET A 71 -11.17 11.80 4.96
CA MET A 71 -10.38 10.63 4.61
C MET A 71 -9.49 10.18 5.77
N ASN A 72 -8.86 11.11 6.48
CA ASN A 72 -8.03 10.83 7.65
C ASN A 72 -8.83 10.10 8.74
N THR A 73 -10.02 10.60 9.09
CA THR A 73 -10.92 9.97 10.07
C THR A 73 -11.38 8.57 9.66
N LYS A 74 -11.61 8.32 8.36
CA LYS A 74 -11.88 6.98 7.83
C LYS A 74 -10.65 6.06 7.93
N GLN A 75 -9.46 6.59 7.67
CA GLN A 75 -8.20 5.85 7.80
C GLN A 75 -7.93 5.47 9.26
N GLU A 76 -8.07 6.39 10.21
CA GLU A 76 -7.99 6.12 11.65
C GLU A 76 -8.97 5.02 12.08
N THR A 77 -10.23 5.13 11.66
CA THR A 77 -11.27 4.12 11.94
C THR A 77 -10.89 2.72 11.40
N MET A 78 -10.14 2.64 10.29
CA MET A 78 -9.63 1.38 9.75
C MET A 78 -8.37 0.91 10.48
N ASN A 79 -7.45 1.79 10.84
CA ASN A 79 -6.27 1.46 11.65
C ASN A 79 -6.70 0.81 12.97
N THR A 80 -7.64 1.42 13.70
CA THR A 80 -8.18 0.85 14.95
C THR A 80 -8.84 -0.52 14.72
N LYS A 81 -9.46 -0.79 13.56
CA LYS A 81 -9.99 -2.13 13.24
C LYS A 81 -8.88 -3.15 12.98
N ILE A 82 -7.80 -2.74 12.33
CA ILE A 82 -6.62 -3.60 12.07
C ILE A 82 -5.88 -3.89 13.38
N GLU A 83 -5.63 -2.88 14.22
CA GLU A 83 -5.04 -3.02 15.56
C GLU A 83 -5.84 -3.99 16.45
N ASN A 84 -7.18 -3.87 16.45
CA ASN A 84 -8.05 -4.81 17.16
C ASN A 84 -7.96 -6.24 16.60
N LEU A 85 -7.84 -6.42 15.27
CA LEU A 85 -7.61 -7.74 14.68
C LEU A 85 -6.23 -8.30 15.07
N GLN A 86 -5.19 -7.47 15.08
CA GLN A 86 -3.86 -7.80 15.59
C GLN A 86 -3.90 -8.29 17.04
N ALA A 87 -4.49 -7.52 17.96
CA ALA A 87 -4.55 -7.88 19.38
C ALA A 87 -5.28 -9.22 19.60
N ASN A 88 -6.35 -9.48 18.84
CA ASN A 88 -7.06 -10.77 18.87
C ASN A 88 -6.24 -11.93 18.30
N VAL A 89 -5.38 -11.69 17.31
CA VAL A 89 -4.45 -12.68 16.75
C VAL A 89 -3.33 -12.98 17.74
N GLU A 90 -2.71 -11.95 18.31
CA GLU A 90 -1.63 -12.07 19.32
C GLU A 90 -2.10 -12.80 20.57
N ALA A 91 -3.23 -12.39 21.17
CA ALA A 91 -3.77 -13.02 22.38
C ALA A 91 -4.02 -14.52 22.21
N LYS A 92 -4.45 -14.97 21.02
CA LYS A 92 -4.62 -16.40 20.73
C LYS A 92 -3.29 -17.14 20.53
N PHE A 93 -2.30 -16.51 19.89
CA PHE A 93 -0.96 -17.09 19.79
C PHE A 93 -0.27 -17.19 21.16
N GLU A 94 -0.51 -16.24 22.06
CA GLU A 94 0.04 -16.21 23.41
C GLU A 94 -0.68 -17.20 24.36
N ALA A 95 -1.99 -17.36 24.22
CA ALA A 95 -2.73 -18.43 24.91
C ALA A 95 -2.15 -19.83 24.60
N VAL A 96 -1.88 -20.12 23.32
CA VAL A 96 -1.24 -21.39 22.88
C VAL A 96 0.15 -21.57 23.50
N ASN A 97 0.94 -20.50 23.64
CA ASN A 97 2.24 -20.54 24.33
C ASN A 97 2.09 -20.91 25.82
N ASN A 98 1.12 -20.32 26.51
CA ASN A 98 0.92 -20.53 27.95
C ASN A 98 0.47 -21.97 28.31
N GLU A 99 -0.11 -22.71 27.36
CA GLU A 99 -0.47 -24.12 27.54
C GLU A 99 0.72 -25.11 27.47
N SER A 100 1.95 -24.66 27.20
CA SER A 100 3.15 -25.51 27.23
C SER A 100 4.33 -24.87 27.98
N PRO A 101 4.34 -24.94 29.33
CA PRO A 101 5.38 -24.28 30.15
C PRO A 101 6.81 -24.78 29.92
N CYS A 102 7.00 -25.97 29.32
CA CYS A 102 8.31 -26.62 29.21
C CYS A 102 8.99 -26.46 27.84
N GLN A 103 8.30 -25.97 26.81
CA GLN A 103 8.87 -25.75 25.47
C GLN A 103 8.27 -24.49 24.85
N ARG A 104 9.11 -23.56 24.42
CA ARG A 104 8.67 -22.33 23.77
C ARG A 104 8.16 -22.67 22.37
N ILE A 105 6.84 -22.77 22.19
CA ILE A 105 6.23 -23.31 20.95
C ILE A 105 6.65 -22.48 19.73
N TRP A 106 6.70 -21.15 19.91
CA TRP A 106 7.15 -20.19 18.91
C TRP A 106 8.60 -19.76 19.16
N GLU A 107 9.42 -19.76 18.10
CA GLU A 107 10.68 -19.01 18.11
C GLU A 107 10.35 -17.52 18.36
N PRO A 108 11.13 -16.80 19.20
CA PRO A 108 10.80 -15.43 19.57
C PRO A 108 10.86 -14.49 18.37
N ARG A 109 9.69 -14.13 17.82
CA ARG A 109 9.50 -13.01 16.88
C ARG A 109 8.05 -12.54 16.76
N CYS A 110 7.91 -11.25 16.47
CA CYS A 110 6.67 -10.48 16.59
C CYS A 110 5.73 -10.64 15.37
N LEU A 111 4.45 -10.33 15.59
CA LEU A 111 3.59 -9.77 14.55
C LEU A 111 4.07 -8.32 14.31
N ASP A 112 4.07 -7.84 13.07
CA ASP A 112 4.37 -6.43 12.77
C ASP A 112 3.22 -5.86 11.96
N THR A 113 2.79 -4.66 12.34
CA THR A 113 1.74 -3.91 11.67
C THR A 113 2.25 -2.51 11.53
N ALA A 114 2.35 -2.06 10.30
CA ALA A 114 3.01 -0.81 9.98
C ALA A 114 2.18 -0.04 8.96
N VAL A 115 2.04 1.26 9.24
CA VAL A 115 1.30 2.22 8.42
C VAL A 115 2.28 3.32 8.05
N TRP A 116 2.44 3.55 6.74
CA TRP A 116 3.35 4.58 6.25
C TRP A 116 2.78 5.29 5.02
N CYS A 117 3.09 6.58 4.90
CA CYS A 117 2.81 7.36 3.70
C CYS A 117 4.09 7.43 2.87
N ALA A 118 4.11 6.76 1.73
CA ALA A 118 5.22 6.82 0.80
C ALA A 118 5.00 7.95 -0.23
N ARG A 119 6.08 8.54 -0.73
CA ARG A 119 6.06 9.42 -1.92
C ARG A 119 6.66 8.64 -3.09
N ILE A 120 5.99 8.62 -4.24
CA ILE A 120 6.54 8.00 -5.44
C ILE A 120 7.71 8.85 -5.97
N CYS A 121 8.91 8.27 -6.00
CA CYS A 121 10.04 8.78 -6.78
C CYS A 121 9.95 8.28 -8.23
N CYS A 122 10.48 9.02 -9.20
CA CYS A 122 10.35 8.67 -10.62
C CYS A 122 10.91 7.27 -10.99
N TRP A 123 11.94 6.80 -10.29
CA TRP A 123 12.47 5.44 -10.45
C TRP A 123 11.49 4.32 -10.02
N LEU A 124 10.58 4.62 -9.07
CA LEU A 124 9.52 3.70 -8.66
C LEU A 124 8.46 3.53 -9.78
N LEU A 125 8.20 4.58 -10.57
CA LEU A 125 7.32 4.51 -11.73
C LEU A 125 7.91 3.55 -12.78
N GLU A 126 9.21 3.65 -13.08
CA GLU A 126 9.90 2.70 -13.98
C GLU A 126 9.92 1.25 -13.47
N TYR A 127 9.71 1.03 -12.17
CA TYR A 127 9.54 -0.32 -11.62
C TYR A 127 8.13 -0.84 -11.93
N PHE A 128 7.08 -0.06 -11.66
CA PHE A 128 5.69 -0.47 -11.95
C PHE A 128 5.39 -0.56 -13.46
N ASP A 129 5.91 0.36 -14.26
CA ASP A 129 5.80 0.38 -15.72
C ASP A 129 6.41 -0.88 -16.36
N ARG A 130 7.53 -1.37 -15.82
CA ARG A 130 8.15 -2.65 -16.22
C ARG A 130 7.28 -3.90 -15.98
N TRP A 131 6.20 -3.78 -15.21
CA TRP A 131 5.19 -4.83 -15.02
C TRP A 131 3.88 -4.55 -15.77
N GLY A 132 3.87 -3.60 -16.72
CA GLY A 132 2.72 -3.27 -17.56
C GLY A 132 1.67 -2.39 -16.87
N LYS A 133 2.05 -1.66 -15.82
CA LYS A 133 1.18 -0.67 -15.16
C LYS A 133 1.56 0.73 -15.65
N GLU A 134 0.79 1.28 -16.60
CA GLU A 134 0.86 2.71 -16.92
C GLU A 134 0.46 3.52 -15.68
N ILE A 135 1.44 4.12 -15.00
CA ILE A 135 1.21 5.03 -13.86
C ILE A 135 1.70 6.42 -14.28
N MET A 136 0.82 7.20 -14.92
CA MET A 136 1.07 8.62 -15.19
C MET A 136 0.78 9.46 -13.93
N LEU A 137 1.71 9.47 -12.96
CA LEU A 137 1.56 10.28 -11.74
C LEU A 137 2.74 11.24 -11.52
N PRO A 138 2.49 12.53 -11.21
CA PRO A 138 3.47 13.35 -10.51
C PRO A 138 3.65 12.84 -9.06
N ALA A 139 4.71 13.26 -8.38
CA ALA A 139 5.10 12.77 -7.05
C ALA A 139 4.10 13.14 -5.93
N LEU A 140 3.03 12.35 -5.81
CA LEU A 140 2.02 12.46 -4.76
C LEU A 140 2.31 11.50 -3.60
N PRO A 141 1.92 11.86 -2.34
CA PRO A 141 1.95 10.94 -1.22
C PRO A 141 0.79 9.94 -1.30
N TYR A 142 1.07 8.65 -1.07
CA TYR A 142 0.06 7.59 -1.01
C TYR A 142 0.15 6.84 0.33
N PRO A 143 -0.97 6.68 1.08
CA PRO A 143 -1.00 5.86 2.29
C PRO A 143 -0.98 4.37 1.97
N VAL A 144 -0.15 3.64 2.69
CA VAL A 144 -0.11 2.17 2.75
C VAL A 144 -0.30 1.72 4.19
N SER A 145 -1.15 0.72 4.40
CA SER A 145 -1.27 0.01 5.68
C SER A 145 -1.07 -1.48 5.46
N GLU A 146 -0.13 -2.07 6.19
CA GLU A 146 0.25 -3.48 6.09
C GLU A 146 0.12 -4.19 7.46
N MET A 147 -0.45 -5.39 7.45
CA MET A 147 -0.42 -6.33 8.58
C MET A 147 0.28 -7.62 8.13
N ALA A 148 1.49 -7.85 8.65
CA ALA A 148 2.34 -8.97 8.26
C ALA A 148 2.67 -9.86 9.47
N THR A 149 2.38 -11.16 9.36
CA THR A 149 2.76 -12.16 10.37
C THR A 149 3.52 -13.31 9.74
N VAL A 150 4.64 -13.68 10.36
CA VAL A 150 5.35 -14.93 10.07
C VAL A 150 5.65 -15.63 11.38
N LYS A 151 5.16 -16.87 11.54
CA LYS A 151 5.38 -17.69 12.74
C LYS A 151 6.16 -18.96 12.42
N TRP A 152 7.12 -19.24 13.29
CA TRP A 152 8.04 -20.37 13.22
C TRP A 152 7.88 -21.23 14.47
N ALA A 153 7.38 -22.47 14.30
CA ALA A 153 7.24 -23.40 15.40
C ALA A 153 8.57 -24.14 15.69
N GLU A 154 8.89 -24.34 16.98
CA GLU A 154 10.08 -25.06 17.42
C GLU A 154 9.92 -26.58 17.29
N ASN A 155 8.98 -27.17 18.03
CA ASN A 155 8.76 -28.61 18.09
C ASN A 155 8.11 -29.19 16.83
N VAL A 156 7.40 -28.33 16.11
CA VAL A 156 6.61 -28.75 14.99
C VAL A 156 7.49 -28.56 13.75
N VAL A 157 7.79 -29.67 13.06
CA VAL A 157 8.56 -29.81 11.78
C VAL A 157 7.90 -29.03 10.60
N ILE A 158 6.95 -28.15 10.94
CA ILE A 158 5.70 -27.76 10.30
C ILE A 158 5.30 -26.51 11.11
N ILE A 159 5.02 -25.33 10.60
CA ILE A 159 4.82 -24.83 9.25
C ILE A 159 5.72 -23.58 9.13
N VAL A 160 5.70 -22.91 7.99
CA VAL A 160 5.95 -21.47 7.91
C VAL A 160 4.77 -20.87 7.19
N GLU A 161 4.05 -19.96 7.83
CA GLU A 161 2.96 -19.22 7.21
C GLU A 161 3.31 -17.75 7.24
N GLY A 162 3.24 -17.12 6.07
CA GLY A 162 3.20 -15.68 5.93
C GLY A 162 1.77 -15.30 5.64
N PHE A 163 1.15 -14.55 6.53
CA PHE A 163 -0.05 -13.78 6.19
C PHE A 163 0.37 -12.34 6.02
N ASN A 164 0.06 -11.80 4.84
CA ASN A 164 0.19 -10.39 4.57
C ASN A 164 -1.17 -9.87 4.10
N PHE A 165 -1.54 -8.67 4.55
CA PHE A 165 -2.70 -7.93 4.11
C PHE A 165 -2.29 -6.47 3.92
N GLU A 166 -2.20 -6.04 2.67
CA GLU A 166 -1.81 -4.69 2.29
C GLU A 166 -3.03 -3.95 1.71
N ARG A 167 -3.16 -2.66 2.05
CA ARG A 167 -4.09 -1.73 1.41
C ARG A 167 -3.31 -0.55 0.84
N PHE A 168 -3.42 -0.34 -0.46
CA PHE A 168 -2.91 0.83 -1.17
C PHE A 168 -4.07 1.78 -1.46
N SER A 169 -3.89 3.09 -1.26
CA SER A 169 -4.90 4.09 -1.59
C SER A 169 -4.31 5.27 -2.36
N TRP A 170 -4.99 5.68 -3.43
CA TRP A 170 -4.56 6.77 -4.31
C TRP A 170 -5.52 7.95 -4.17
N GLN A 171 -4.95 9.15 -4.04
CA GLN A 171 -5.67 10.41 -4.20
C GLN A 171 -5.29 11.03 -5.54
N GLU A 172 -6.01 10.67 -6.59
CA GLU A 172 -6.13 11.55 -7.74
C GLU A 172 -7.15 12.67 -7.42
N LEU A 173 -7.42 13.54 -8.40
CA LEU A 173 -8.39 14.63 -8.28
C LEU A 173 -9.72 14.17 -7.67
N PRO A 174 -10.47 15.04 -6.95
CA PRO A 174 -11.49 14.74 -5.91
C PRO A 174 -12.59 13.69 -6.15
N ASP A 175 -12.65 13.06 -7.32
CA ASP A 175 -13.64 12.10 -7.79
C ASP A 175 -12.99 10.72 -8.15
N MET A 176 -11.66 10.60 -8.13
CA MET A 176 -10.89 9.38 -8.44
C MET A 176 -10.16 8.85 -7.19
N LYS A 177 -10.84 7.95 -6.46
CA LYS A 177 -10.22 7.14 -5.38
C LYS A 177 -10.10 5.70 -5.85
N GLN A 178 -8.89 5.21 -6.05
CA GLN A 178 -8.64 3.77 -6.19
C GLN A 178 -8.03 3.22 -4.90
N GLU A 179 -8.56 2.08 -4.45
CA GLU A 179 -8.01 1.31 -3.34
C GLU A 179 -7.78 -0.11 -3.84
N ARG A 180 -6.63 -0.70 -3.49
CA ARG A 180 -6.27 -2.07 -3.89
C ARG A 180 -5.78 -2.87 -2.71
N TYR A 181 -6.15 -4.14 -2.71
CA TYR A 181 -5.75 -5.08 -1.68
C TYR A 181 -4.88 -6.21 -2.23
N GLN A 182 -3.79 -6.51 -1.51
CA GLN A 182 -2.98 -7.71 -1.70
C GLN A 182 -3.13 -8.59 -0.46
N ALA A 183 -3.24 -9.91 -0.64
CA ALA A 183 -3.07 -10.83 0.47
C ALA A 183 -2.40 -12.15 0.11
N THR A 184 -1.75 -12.71 1.11
CA THR A 184 -1.09 -14.02 1.07
C THR A 184 -1.59 -14.88 2.22
N ALA A 185 -1.88 -16.16 1.95
CA ALA A 185 -1.94 -17.23 2.93
C ALA A 185 -1.23 -18.44 2.34
N VAL A 186 -0.09 -18.85 2.90
CA VAL A 186 0.76 -19.94 2.35
C VAL A 186 1.16 -20.91 3.43
N LYS A 187 0.78 -22.17 3.25
CA LYS A 187 1.23 -23.26 4.10
C LYS A 187 2.52 -23.88 3.57
N SER A 188 3.65 -23.68 4.24
CA SER A 188 4.94 -24.20 3.73
C SER A 188 5.17 -25.72 3.91
N PHE A 189 4.47 -26.38 4.84
CA PHE A 189 4.63 -27.81 5.17
C PHE A 189 3.36 -28.38 5.83
N SER A 190 3.16 -29.70 5.85
CA SER A 190 2.06 -30.34 6.63
C SER A 190 2.40 -31.78 7.02
N LYS A 191 2.06 -32.23 8.25
CA LYS A 191 2.33 -33.62 8.70
C LYS A 191 1.46 -34.61 7.95
N THR A 192 0.18 -34.26 7.79
CA THR A 192 -0.81 -35.11 7.15
C THR A 192 -1.53 -34.36 6.03
N ARG A 193 -2.09 -35.13 5.10
CA ARG A 193 -3.02 -34.64 4.09
C ARG A 193 -4.28 -34.00 4.72
N LYS A 194 -4.70 -34.46 5.91
CA LYS A 194 -5.88 -33.92 6.61
C LYS A 194 -5.67 -32.45 6.98
N ASP A 195 -4.47 -32.07 7.42
CA ASP A 195 -4.19 -30.69 7.85
C ASP A 195 -3.95 -29.76 6.66
N VAL A 196 -3.54 -30.27 5.49
CA VAL A 196 -3.55 -29.47 4.24
C VAL A 196 -5.00 -29.22 3.81
N LYS A 197 -5.83 -30.27 3.83
CA LYS A 197 -7.26 -30.14 3.51
C LYS A 197 -7.99 -29.20 4.46
N HIS A 198 -7.68 -29.23 5.75
CA HIS A 198 -8.27 -28.29 6.72
C HIS A 198 -7.95 -26.84 6.35
N PHE A 199 -6.67 -26.50 6.21
CA PHE A 199 -6.20 -25.17 5.83
C PHE A 199 -6.86 -24.67 4.54
N HIS A 200 -6.76 -25.45 3.45
CA HIS A 200 -7.34 -25.07 2.15
C HIS A 200 -8.88 -24.99 2.19
N ARG A 201 -9.55 -25.82 2.99
CA ARG A 201 -11.01 -25.76 3.13
C ARG A 201 -11.44 -24.49 3.83
N THR A 202 -10.77 -24.10 4.92
CA THR A 202 -11.10 -22.85 5.64
C THR A 202 -10.83 -21.61 4.80
N LEU A 203 -9.79 -21.62 3.96
CA LEU A 203 -9.57 -20.56 2.96
C LEU A 203 -10.66 -20.56 1.87
N LYS A 204 -11.09 -21.75 1.39
CA LYS A 204 -12.19 -21.87 0.43
C LYS A 204 -13.51 -21.38 1.01
N GLU A 205 -13.86 -21.76 2.24
CA GLU A 205 -15.03 -21.30 2.99
C GLU A 205 -15.03 -19.78 3.21
N ALA A 206 -13.86 -19.14 3.25
CA ALA A 206 -13.75 -17.68 3.29
C ALA A 206 -13.98 -17.05 1.90
N CYS A 207 -13.43 -17.63 0.83
CA CYS A 207 -13.63 -17.16 -0.54
C CYS A 207 -15.08 -17.34 -1.03
N ASP A 208 -15.68 -18.50 -0.77
CA ASP A 208 -17.02 -18.90 -1.23
C ASP A 208 -18.15 -17.98 -0.71
N LYS A 209 -17.89 -17.19 0.33
CA LYS A 209 -18.81 -16.16 0.86
C LYS A 209 -18.97 -14.95 -0.07
N HIS A 210 -17.97 -14.72 -0.93
CA HIS A 210 -17.89 -13.56 -1.82
C HIS A 210 -18.08 -13.99 -3.27
N ASP A 211 -17.27 -14.95 -3.72
CA ASP A 211 -17.39 -15.56 -5.05
C ASP A 211 -16.77 -16.97 -5.04
N LYS A 212 -17.51 -17.95 -5.55
CA LYS A 212 -17.11 -19.37 -5.59
C LYS A 212 -15.92 -19.64 -6.52
N THR A 213 -15.60 -18.72 -7.42
CA THR A 213 -14.45 -18.78 -8.33
C THR A 213 -13.15 -18.29 -7.67
N TYR A 214 -13.24 -17.46 -6.63
CA TYR A 214 -12.08 -16.81 -6.00
C TYR A 214 -11.07 -17.82 -5.46
N TYR A 215 -11.52 -18.87 -4.77
CA TYR A 215 -10.59 -19.88 -4.26
C TYR A 215 -9.78 -20.53 -5.39
N GLN A 216 -10.42 -20.95 -6.48
CA GLN A 216 -9.72 -21.60 -7.60
C GLN A 216 -8.72 -20.65 -8.27
N LYS A 217 -9.12 -19.39 -8.50
CA LYS A 217 -8.27 -18.32 -9.05
C LYS A 217 -7.05 -18.05 -8.17
N PHE A 218 -7.28 -17.76 -6.90
CA PHE A 218 -6.25 -17.32 -5.96
C PHE A 218 -5.37 -18.47 -5.45
N LYS A 219 -5.88 -19.71 -5.43
CA LYS A 219 -5.06 -20.90 -5.18
C LYS A 219 -4.11 -21.17 -6.33
N LYS A 220 -4.57 -21.10 -7.59
CA LYS A 220 -3.67 -21.22 -8.75
C LYS A 220 -2.60 -20.13 -8.73
N TRP A 221 -2.99 -18.88 -8.47
CA TRP A 221 -2.03 -17.77 -8.38
C TRP A 221 -0.99 -18.00 -7.27
N CYS A 222 -1.40 -18.57 -6.14
CA CYS A 222 -0.50 -18.95 -5.04
C CYS A 222 0.53 -20.02 -5.47
N ASP A 223 0.09 -21.08 -6.16
CA ASP A 223 0.97 -22.15 -6.66
C ASP A 223 1.98 -21.68 -7.72
N ASP A 224 1.63 -20.62 -8.48
CA ASP A 224 2.47 -20.01 -9.50
C ASP A 224 3.43 -18.96 -8.90
N TYR A 225 2.98 -18.12 -7.96
CA TYR A 225 3.78 -17.06 -7.35
C TYR A 225 4.88 -17.63 -6.44
N PHE A 226 4.57 -18.61 -5.59
CA PHE A 226 5.52 -19.19 -4.64
C PHE A 226 6.43 -20.28 -5.25
N PHE A 227 6.76 -20.16 -6.54
CA PHE A 227 7.60 -21.11 -7.28
C PHE A 227 9.08 -20.71 -7.31
N VAL A 228 9.94 -21.55 -6.73
CA VAL A 228 11.40 -21.35 -6.69
C VAL A 228 12.00 -21.88 -8.00
N LYS A 229 12.05 -21.03 -9.04
CA LYS A 229 12.37 -21.44 -10.42
C LYS A 229 13.65 -22.26 -10.55
N PHE A 230 14.75 -21.86 -9.89
CA PHE A 230 16.03 -22.59 -9.95
C PHE A 230 16.05 -23.94 -9.18
N ARG A 231 15.02 -24.24 -8.37
CA ARG A 231 14.83 -25.55 -7.72
C ARG A 231 13.79 -26.42 -8.42
N GLY A 232 12.92 -25.85 -9.24
CA GLY A 232 11.79 -26.55 -9.85
C GLY A 232 10.70 -26.97 -8.84
N GLU A 233 10.60 -26.30 -7.69
CA GLU A 233 9.67 -26.63 -6.60
C GLU A 233 8.96 -25.37 -6.06
N ARG A 234 7.80 -25.55 -5.43
CA ARG A 234 7.11 -24.49 -4.68
C ARG A 234 7.66 -24.40 -3.26
N ARG A 235 7.60 -23.21 -2.67
CA ARG A 235 7.95 -22.93 -1.27
C ARG A 235 7.12 -23.80 -0.30
N GLY A 236 5.87 -24.10 -0.66
CA GLY A 236 4.88 -24.79 0.17
C GLY A 236 3.78 -25.50 -0.62
N VAL A 237 2.76 -25.96 0.09
CA VAL A 237 1.55 -26.61 -0.46
C VAL A 237 0.46 -25.62 -0.88
N GLY A 238 0.84 -24.37 -1.15
CA GLY A 238 -0.02 -23.27 -1.55
C GLY A 238 -0.94 -22.75 -0.44
N GLY A 239 -2.05 -22.16 -0.88
CA GLY A 239 -3.10 -21.54 -0.06
C GLY A 239 -3.90 -20.60 -0.96
N ILE A 240 -3.99 -19.32 -0.61
CA ILE A 240 -4.50 -18.28 -1.53
C ILE A 240 -3.48 -17.13 -1.66
N PHE A 241 -3.41 -16.55 -2.85
CA PHE A 241 -2.64 -15.35 -3.15
C PHE A 241 -3.45 -14.48 -4.11
N PHE A 242 -3.52 -13.19 -3.81
CA PHE A 242 -4.11 -12.20 -4.69
C PHE A 242 -3.42 -10.85 -4.54
N ASP A 243 -3.41 -10.12 -5.65
CA ASP A 243 -2.85 -8.78 -5.81
C ASP A 243 -3.85 -7.98 -6.68
N ASP A 244 -3.82 -6.65 -6.60
CA ASP A 244 -4.72 -5.73 -7.31
C ASP A 244 -6.24 -6.08 -7.20
N VAL A 245 -6.74 -6.49 -6.03
CA VAL A 245 -8.20 -6.71 -5.84
C VAL A 245 -8.91 -5.39 -5.52
N ASP A 246 -9.77 -4.93 -6.43
CA ASP A 246 -10.62 -3.73 -6.30
C ASP A 246 -12.09 -3.93 -6.74
N GLN A 247 -12.45 -5.12 -7.23
CA GLN A 247 -13.77 -5.48 -7.75
C GLN A 247 -14.65 -6.24 -6.73
N PRO A 248 -16.00 -6.17 -6.84
CA PRO A 248 -16.78 -5.30 -7.73
C PRO A 248 -16.86 -3.84 -7.26
N ASN A 249 -16.52 -3.58 -5.99
CA ASN A 249 -16.32 -2.25 -5.43
C ASN A 249 -15.44 -2.36 -4.16
N GLN A 250 -15.01 -1.21 -3.63
CA GLN A 250 -14.10 -1.13 -2.49
C GLN A 250 -14.63 -1.80 -1.21
N GLU A 251 -15.92 -1.68 -0.90
CA GLU A 251 -16.50 -2.27 0.32
C GLU A 251 -16.56 -3.80 0.20
N GLU A 252 -16.99 -4.34 -0.94
CA GLU A 252 -17.00 -5.78 -1.19
C GLU A 252 -15.56 -6.37 -1.20
N ALA A 253 -14.62 -5.67 -1.84
CA ALA A 253 -13.20 -6.05 -1.81
C ALA A 253 -12.65 -6.05 -0.36
N PHE A 254 -13.01 -5.05 0.45
CA PHE A 254 -12.66 -5.00 1.87
C PHE A 254 -13.30 -6.13 2.69
N GLN A 255 -14.58 -6.45 2.49
CA GLN A 255 -15.23 -7.56 3.20
C GLN A 255 -14.64 -8.92 2.80
N PHE A 256 -14.22 -9.09 1.55
CA PHE A 256 -13.46 -10.27 1.10
C PHE A 256 -12.11 -10.38 1.83
N VAL A 257 -11.31 -9.32 1.81
CA VAL A 257 -10.00 -9.25 2.49
C VAL A 257 -10.13 -9.51 3.99
N LYS A 258 -11.10 -8.88 4.64
CA LYS A 258 -11.45 -9.09 6.05
C LYS A 258 -11.87 -10.54 6.33
N SER A 259 -12.60 -11.18 5.41
CA SER A 259 -12.98 -12.59 5.54
C SER A 259 -11.76 -13.52 5.44
N CYS A 260 -10.80 -13.21 4.56
CA CYS A 260 -9.52 -13.90 4.49
C CYS A 260 -8.68 -13.70 5.77
N ALA A 261 -8.62 -12.47 6.31
CA ALA A 261 -7.94 -12.17 7.57
C ALA A 261 -8.57 -12.92 8.76
N GLN A 262 -9.89 -13.01 8.80
CA GLN A 262 -10.61 -13.79 9.81
C GLN A 262 -10.42 -15.32 9.65
N ALA A 263 -10.08 -15.80 8.45
CA ALA A 263 -9.82 -17.22 8.17
C ALA A 263 -8.44 -17.70 8.66
N VAL A 264 -7.49 -16.78 8.88
CA VAL A 264 -6.12 -17.05 9.35
C VAL A 264 -6.13 -17.97 10.56
N ILE A 265 -6.70 -17.48 11.67
CA ILE A 265 -6.72 -18.17 12.96
C ILE A 265 -7.35 -19.57 12.86
N PRO A 266 -8.60 -19.76 12.36
CA PRO A 266 -9.22 -21.07 12.28
C PRO A 266 -8.54 -22.00 11.26
N SER A 267 -7.85 -21.48 10.24
CA SER A 267 -7.11 -22.34 9.28
C SER A 267 -5.80 -22.89 9.87
N TYR A 268 -5.21 -22.19 10.84
CA TYR A 268 -3.85 -22.45 11.33
C TYR A 268 -3.80 -23.00 12.76
N ILE A 269 -4.42 -22.32 13.73
CA ILE A 269 -4.30 -22.64 15.17
C ILE A 269 -4.67 -24.10 15.49
N PRO A 270 -5.79 -24.66 14.99
CA PRO A 270 -6.13 -26.07 15.26
C PRO A 270 -5.10 -27.09 14.75
N ILE A 271 -4.28 -26.71 13.78
CA ILE A 271 -3.18 -27.54 13.27
C ILE A 271 -1.97 -27.45 14.21
N VAL A 272 -1.69 -26.27 14.75
CA VAL A 272 -0.62 -26.04 15.72
C VAL A 272 -0.93 -26.79 17.02
N GLU A 273 -2.09 -26.55 17.62
CA GLU A 273 -2.54 -27.18 18.88
C GLU A 273 -2.43 -28.72 18.83
N LYS A 274 -2.87 -29.28 17.70
CA LYS A 274 -2.83 -30.72 17.42
C LYS A 274 -1.40 -31.30 17.34
N HIS A 275 -0.42 -30.52 16.89
CA HIS A 275 0.92 -31.02 16.58
C HIS A 275 2.04 -30.43 17.47
N MET A 276 1.74 -29.46 18.35
CA MET A 276 2.73 -28.79 19.21
C MET A 276 3.42 -29.70 20.24
N LYS A 277 2.79 -30.83 20.57
CA LYS A 277 3.26 -31.86 21.50
C LYS A 277 3.81 -33.11 20.78
N ASP A 278 3.89 -33.10 19.45
CA ASP A 278 4.44 -34.22 18.69
C ASP A 278 5.94 -34.36 18.91
N SER A 279 6.41 -35.58 19.14
CA SER A 279 7.85 -35.89 19.10
C SER A 279 8.40 -35.84 17.66
N TYR A 280 9.69 -35.51 17.56
CA TYR A 280 10.42 -35.43 16.30
C TYR A 280 11.83 -36.03 16.42
N THR A 281 12.38 -36.52 15.31
CA THR A 281 13.76 -37.05 15.25
C THR A 281 14.77 -35.98 14.81
N ALA A 282 16.06 -36.28 14.96
CA ALA A 282 17.14 -35.42 14.49
C ALA A 282 17.11 -35.24 12.95
N GLU A 283 16.76 -36.28 12.19
CA GLU A 283 16.57 -36.19 10.73
C GLU A 283 15.39 -35.28 10.38
N GLN A 284 14.29 -35.35 11.12
CA GLN A 284 13.13 -34.49 10.89
C GLN A 284 13.43 -33.02 11.19
N ARG A 285 14.19 -32.72 12.26
CA ARG A 285 14.68 -31.36 12.53
C ARG A 285 15.67 -30.91 11.45
N ARG A 286 16.58 -31.76 10.97
CA ARG A 286 17.48 -31.47 9.84
C ARG A 286 16.71 -31.17 8.55
N TRP A 287 15.68 -31.95 8.24
CA TRP A 287 14.81 -31.72 7.09
C TRP A 287 14.02 -30.42 7.19
N GLN A 288 13.46 -30.11 8.36
CA GLN A 288 12.82 -28.81 8.63
C GLN A 288 13.78 -27.68 8.26
N GLN A 289 15.02 -27.71 8.75
CA GLN A 289 16.05 -26.70 8.51
C GLN A 289 16.41 -26.55 7.01
N LEU A 290 16.41 -27.64 6.24
CA LEU A 290 16.56 -27.61 4.78
C LEU A 290 15.36 -26.96 4.09
N ARG A 291 14.13 -27.22 4.55
CA ARG A 291 12.92 -26.51 4.08
C ARG A 291 12.95 -25.02 4.46
N ARG A 292 13.47 -24.67 5.64
CA ARG A 292 13.71 -23.27 6.04
C ARG A 292 14.68 -22.56 5.09
N GLY A 293 15.73 -23.25 4.64
CA GLY A 293 16.64 -22.75 3.61
C GLY A 293 15.93 -22.42 2.29
N ARG A 294 14.94 -23.23 1.87
CA ARG A 294 14.09 -22.94 0.70
C ARG A 294 13.16 -21.74 0.89
N TYR A 295 12.71 -21.48 2.11
CA TYR A 295 11.93 -20.28 2.43
C TYR A 295 12.79 -19.01 2.30
N VAL A 296 14.01 -19.03 2.85
CA VAL A 296 14.99 -17.95 2.70
C VAL A 296 15.37 -17.71 1.23
N GLU A 297 15.63 -18.79 0.47
CA GLU A 297 15.88 -18.74 -0.98
C GLU A 297 14.77 -18.03 -1.75
N PHE A 298 13.49 -18.27 -1.40
CA PHE A 298 12.38 -17.58 -2.04
C PHE A 298 12.35 -16.09 -1.67
N ASN A 299 12.38 -15.77 -0.37
CA ASN A 299 12.20 -14.40 0.09
C ASN A 299 13.33 -13.47 -0.41
N LEU A 300 14.58 -13.94 -0.45
CA LEU A 300 15.71 -13.11 -0.88
C LEU A 300 15.87 -12.99 -2.41
N VAL A 301 15.29 -13.89 -3.20
CA VAL A 301 15.49 -13.91 -4.68
C VAL A 301 14.23 -13.51 -5.45
N TYR A 302 13.05 -13.94 -5.01
CA TYR A 302 11.81 -13.86 -5.79
C TYR A 302 10.73 -12.99 -5.17
N ASP A 303 10.68 -12.88 -3.84
CA ASP A 303 9.58 -12.17 -3.19
C ASP A 303 9.61 -10.67 -3.49
N ARG A 304 8.52 -10.17 -4.09
CA ARG A 304 8.40 -8.77 -4.50
C ARG A 304 8.39 -7.82 -3.31
N GLY A 305 7.73 -8.18 -2.21
CA GLY A 305 7.63 -7.36 -1.00
C GLY A 305 9.00 -7.18 -0.33
N THR A 306 9.68 -8.28 -0.04
CA THR A 306 11.05 -8.29 0.51
C THR A 306 12.01 -7.47 -0.37
N LYS A 307 11.97 -7.70 -1.69
CA LYS A 307 12.83 -6.99 -2.65
C LYS A 307 12.52 -5.48 -2.69
N PHE A 308 11.25 -5.09 -2.76
CA PHE A 308 10.82 -3.70 -2.77
C PHE A 308 11.24 -2.96 -1.49
N GLY A 309 11.01 -3.59 -0.32
CA GLY A 309 11.41 -3.04 0.97
C GLY A 309 12.91 -2.77 1.05
N LEU A 310 13.74 -3.73 0.63
CA LEU A 310 15.21 -3.59 0.65
C LEU A 310 15.76 -2.51 -0.31
N TYR A 311 15.04 -2.19 -1.39
CA TYR A 311 15.40 -1.08 -2.29
C TYR A 311 14.80 0.27 -1.89
N THR A 312 13.90 0.32 -0.90
CA THR A 312 13.22 1.56 -0.48
C THR A 312 14.06 2.33 0.54
N PRO A 313 14.55 3.55 0.23
CA PRO A 313 15.36 4.32 1.17
C PRO A 313 14.60 4.65 2.46
N GLY A 314 15.25 4.42 3.61
CA GLY A 314 14.65 4.68 4.93
C GLY A 314 13.65 3.62 5.42
N ALA A 315 13.43 2.53 4.68
CA ALA A 315 12.59 1.43 5.15
C ALA A 315 13.23 0.70 6.36
N ARG A 316 12.39 0.21 7.27
CA ARG A 316 12.82 -0.50 8.48
C ARG A 316 13.25 -1.93 8.14
N ILE A 317 14.57 -2.12 7.97
CA ILE A 317 15.16 -3.42 7.57
C ILE A 317 14.74 -4.58 8.49
N GLU A 318 14.64 -4.36 9.80
CA GLU A 318 14.18 -5.39 10.75
C GLU A 318 12.73 -5.86 10.49
N SER A 319 11.84 -4.96 10.06
CA SER A 319 10.47 -5.31 9.65
C SER A 319 10.48 -6.13 8.35
N ILE A 320 11.33 -5.78 7.39
CA ILE A 320 11.43 -6.52 6.12
C ILE A 320 11.98 -7.94 6.34
N LEU A 321 13.01 -8.07 7.19
CA LEU A 321 13.70 -9.33 7.45
C LEU A 321 13.08 -10.15 8.59
N MET A 322 12.02 -9.66 9.25
CA MET A 322 11.25 -10.40 10.27
C MET A 322 10.81 -11.78 9.78
N SER A 323 10.56 -11.89 8.48
CA SER A 323 10.08 -13.10 7.81
C SER A 323 11.08 -14.25 7.81
N LEU A 324 12.39 -13.97 7.97
CA LEU A 324 13.43 -14.99 7.95
C LEU A 324 13.41 -15.85 9.24
N PRO A 325 13.74 -17.15 9.17
CA PRO A 325 13.79 -18.01 10.36
C PRO A 325 14.94 -17.64 11.31
N LEU A 326 14.94 -18.16 12.54
CA LEU A 326 16.10 -18.05 13.44
C LEU A 326 17.29 -18.89 12.93
N THR A 327 16.98 -20.03 12.33
CA THR A 327 17.95 -20.99 11.80
C THR A 327 17.46 -21.56 10.48
N ALA A 328 18.38 -21.78 9.53
CA ALA A 328 18.17 -22.44 8.26
C ALA A 328 19.43 -23.24 7.88
N ARG A 329 19.30 -24.20 6.97
CA ARG A 329 20.39 -25.10 6.56
C ARG A 329 20.42 -25.30 5.05
N TRP A 330 21.62 -25.39 4.51
CA TRP A 330 21.90 -25.77 3.13
C TRP A 330 22.89 -26.93 3.13
N GLU A 331 22.69 -27.87 2.20
CA GLU A 331 23.56 -29.03 2.03
C GLU A 331 23.78 -29.30 0.55
N TYR A 332 25.01 -29.67 0.20
CA TYR A 332 25.39 -30.01 -1.16
C TYR A 332 24.68 -31.29 -1.62
N MET A 333 23.98 -31.21 -2.75
CA MET A 333 23.27 -32.34 -3.40
C MET A 333 22.35 -33.18 -2.50
N HIS A 334 21.84 -32.65 -1.39
CA HIS A 334 20.91 -33.37 -0.52
C HIS A 334 19.61 -33.75 -1.28
N ASN A 335 19.35 -35.05 -1.39
CA ASN A 335 18.08 -35.61 -1.84
C ASN A 335 17.48 -36.49 -0.74
N PRO A 336 16.16 -36.41 -0.47
CA PRO A 336 15.49 -37.31 0.47
C PRO A 336 15.44 -38.75 -0.05
N SER A 337 15.51 -39.72 0.86
CA SER A 337 15.46 -41.14 0.53
C SER A 337 14.18 -41.53 -0.22
N PRO A 338 14.24 -42.34 -1.28
CA PRO A 338 13.06 -42.80 -2.00
C PRO A 338 12.00 -43.42 -1.07
N GLY A 339 10.72 -43.07 -1.29
CA GLY A 339 9.59 -43.56 -0.50
C GLY A 339 9.38 -42.88 0.87
N SER A 340 10.32 -42.05 1.34
CA SER A 340 10.20 -41.31 2.61
C SER A 340 9.08 -40.25 2.57
N GLN A 341 8.73 -39.68 3.73
CA GLN A 341 7.72 -38.61 3.79
C GLN A 341 8.24 -37.32 3.14
N GLU A 342 9.54 -37.07 3.26
CA GLU A 342 10.26 -35.97 2.62
C GLU A 342 10.19 -36.11 1.09
N ALA A 343 10.43 -37.30 0.54
CA ALA A 343 10.29 -37.56 -0.89
C ALA A 343 8.84 -37.38 -1.38
N LYS A 344 7.84 -37.84 -0.61
CA LYS A 344 6.41 -37.63 -0.91
C LYS A 344 6.02 -36.15 -0.88
N LEU A 345 6.59 -35.36 0.02
CA LEU A 345 6.40 -33.91 0.02
C LEU A 345 7.04 -33.27 -1.22
N MET A 346 8.27 -33.67 -1.59
CA MET A 346 8.95 -33.11 -2.76
C MET A 346 8.18 -33.33 -4.06
N ASP A 347 7.48 -34.47 -4.22
CA ASP A 347 6.53 -34.66 -5.33
C ASP A 347 5.42 -33.59 -5.32
N VAL A 348 4.77 -33.35 -4.18
CA VAL A 348 3.71 -32.33 -4.04
C VAL A 348 4.23 -30.91 -4.32
N LEU A 349 5.46 -30.59 -3.92
CA LEU A 349 6.05 -29.27 -4.15
C LEU A 349 6.49 -29.08 -5.61
N LYS A 350 6.83 -30.15 -6.33
CA LYS A 350 7.09 -30.11 -7.78
C LYS A 350 5.79 -30.10 -8.60
N ASN A 351 4.78 -30.84 -8.13
CA ASN A 351 3.50 -31.08 -8.79
C ASN A 351 2.34 -30.64 -7.86
N PRO A 352 1.94 -29.35 -7.89
CA PRO A 352 0.84 -28.85 -7.06
C PRO A 352 -0.43 -29.68 -7.23
N LYS A 353 -1.09 -29.99 -6.11
CA LYS A 353 -2.28 -30.84 -6.09
C LYS A 353 -3.50 -30.02 -5.74
N ASP A 354 -4.65 -30.52 -6.15
CA ASP A 354 -5.91 -30.04 -5.60
C ASP A 354 -6.19 -30.70 -4.25
N TRP A 355 -6.77 -29.94 -3.32
CA TRP A 355 -6.92 -30.32 -1.93
C TRP A 355 -8.37 -30.49 -1.49
N VAL A 356 -9.29 -29.68 -2.00
CA VAL A 356 -10.66 -29.52 -1.45
C VAL A 356 -11.74 -29.44 -2.52
#